data_AF-A0A2R6IC63-F1
#
_entry.id   AF-A0A2R6IC63-F1
#
_cell.length_a   1.000
_cell.length_b   1.000
_cell.length_c   1.000
_cell.angle_alpha   90.00
_cell.angle_beta   90.00
_cell.angle_gamma   90.00
#
_symmetry.space_group_name_H-M   'P 1'
#
loop_
_entity.id
_entity.type
_entity.pdbx_description
1 polymer ?
#
loop_
_entity_poly.entity_id
_entity_poly.type
_entity_poly.pdbx_seq_one_letter_code
_entity_poly.pdbx_strand_id
1 'polypeptide(L)'
;MDRRNAVGTALVALAVVLFVVPALFPVQAVLVHDTRDRVEGSPSELRDEGHEVIAYENLSERGQELYVETLRNDGEYRVPKGEGAPEFDYLTDAERREAFRNDNESAVRSVVIERPEDDSDLPPADEFSVGPGDEEEEELSGDEQERRETMRRYDAMRTTTEQPPLDSPPQLLRLGAALLAVISLGVGGYLLSSN
;
A
#
# COMPACT_ATOMS: atom_id res chain seq x y z
N MET A 1 -19.98 -16.48 47.85
CA MET A 1 -18.93 -16.61 46.83
C MET A 1 -17.73 -15.82 47.29
N ASP A 2 -16.57 -16.45 47.42
CA ASP A 2 -15.33 -15.76 47.74
C ASP A 2 -15.03 -14.71 46.68
N ARG A 3 -14.71 -13.48 47.11
CA ARG A 3 -14.41 -12.36 46.22
C ARG A 3 -13.32 -12.71 45.19
N ARG A 4 -12.38 -13.58 45.57
CA ARG A 4 -11.32 -14.10 44.69
C ARG A 4 -11.85 -14.96 43.55
N ASN A 5 -12.80 -15.85 43.82
CA ASN A 5 -13.46 -16.65 42.79
C ASN A 5 -14.28 -15.78 41.83
N ALA A 6 -15.01 -14.78 42.35
CA ALA A 6 -15.76 -13.85 41.51
C ALA A 6 -14.85 -13.04 40.56
N VAL A 7 -13.71 -12.55 41.07
CA VAL A 7 -12.71 -11.84 40.25
C VAL A 7 -12.06 -12.78 39.23
N GLY A 8 -11.70 -14.00 39.63
CA GLY A 8 -11.13 -15.00 38.73
C GLY A 8 -12.06 -15.36 37.57
N THR A 9 -13.34 -15.63 37.87
CA THR A 9 -14.35 -15.90 36.82
C THR A 9 -14.55 -14.71 35.90
N ALA A 10 -14.59 -13.47 36.42
CA ALA A 10 -14.73 -12.27 35.60
C ALA A 10 -13.54 -12.07 34.64
N LEU A 11 -12.31 -12.31 35.10
CA LEU A 11 -11.11 -12.22 34.27
C LEU A 11 -11.06 -13.29 33.18
N VAL A 12 -11.49 -14.52 33.47
CA VAL A 12 -11.60 -15.56 32.45
C VAL A 12 -12.67 -15.21 31.42
N ALA A 13 -13.84 -14.72 31.85
CA ALA A 13 -14.88 -14.26 30.94
C ALA A 13 -14.39 -13.09 30.06
N LEU A 14 -13.67 -12.14 30.65
CA LEU A 14 -13.05 -11.03 29.93
C LEU A 14 -12.04 -11.54 28.89
N ALA A 15 -11.21 -12.53 29.23
CA ALA A 15 -10.27 -13.13 28.29
C ALA A 15 -10.99 -13.74 27.08
N VAL A 16 -12.10 -14.46 27.30
CA VAL A 16 -12.92 -15.01 26.21
C VAL A 16 -13.47 -13.89 25.33
N VAL A 17 -14.02 -12.83 25.91
CA VAL A 17 -14.55 -11.69 25.16
C VAL A 17 -13.46 -11.02 24.32
N LEU A 18 -12.28 -10.78 24.91
CA LEU A 18 -11.14 -10.17 24.23
C LEU A 18 -10.55 -11.03 23.12
N PHE A 19 -10.75 -12.35 23.16
CA PHE A 19 -10.33 -13.25 22.07
C PHE A 19 -11.37 -13.31 20.94
N VAL A 20 -12.65 -13.42 21.30
CA VAL A 20 -13.74 -13.64 20.34
C VAL A 20 -14.10 -12.37 19.59
N VAL A 21 -14.26 -11.25 20.29
CA VAL A 21 -14.80 -10.03 19.67
C VAL A 21 -13.88 -9.49 18.56
N PRO A 22 -12.56 -9.33 18.75
CA PRO A 22 -11.68 -8.83 17.68
C PRO A 22 -11.57 -9.79 16.47
N ALA A 23 -11.76 -11.09 16.68
CA ALA A 23 -11.78 -12.07 15.61
C ALA A 23 -12.98 -11.90 14.67
N LEU A 24 -14.09 -11.30 15.15
CA LEU A 24 -15.29 -11.02 14.36
C LEU A 24 -15.18 -9.76 13.48
N PHE A 25 -14.17 -8.91 13.70
CA PHE A 25 -13.94 -7.69 12.91
C PHE A 25 -12.77 -7.91 11.94
N PRO A 26 -12.99 -8.37 10.70
CA PRO A 26 -11.90 -8.64 9.76
C PRO A 26 -11.03 -7.39 9.55
N VAL A 27 -9.70 -7.56 9.49
CA VAL A 27 -8.82 -6.47 9.07
C VAL A 27 -9.13 -6.20 7.60
N GLN A 28 -9.69 -5.02 7.33
CA GLN A 28 -10.09 -4.66 5.98
C GLN A 28 -8.83 -4.52 5.12
N ALA A 29 -8.82 -5.16 3.96
CA ALA A 29 -7.76 -4.98 2.98
C ALA A 29 -7.69 -3.50 2.55
N VAL A 30 -6.50 -3.07 2.20
CA VAL A 30 -6.21 -1.71 1.71
C VAL A 30 -5.76 -1.78 0.27
N LEU A 31 -6.03 -0.71 -0.47
CA LEU A 31 -5.50 -0.49 -1.80
C LEU A 31 -4.23 0.34 -1.66
N VAL A 32 -3.14 -0.10 -2.27
CA VAL A 32 -1.84 0.56 -2.23
C VAL A 32 -1.52 1.08 -3.62
N HIS A 33 -0.99 2.30 -3.65
CA HIS A 33 -0.48 2.98 -4.82
C HIS A 33 1.01 3.25 -4.57
N ASP A 34 1.84 2.94 -5.55
CA ASP A 34 3.29 3.06 -5.45
C ASP A 34 3.84 3.62 -6.76
N THR A 35 4.41 4.82 -6.72
CA THR A 35 5.03 5.53 -7.87
C THR A 35 6.55 5.35 -7.92
N ARG A 36 7.14 4.53 -7.03
CA ARG A 36 8.59 4.32 -6.98
C ARG A 36 9.08 3.33 -8.03
N ASP A 37 8.17 2.72 -8.78
CA ASP A 37 8.49 1.76 -9.84
C ASP A 37 9.00 2.51 -11.08
N ARG A 38 9.99 1.95 -11.78
CA ARG A 38 10.58 2.63 -12.95
C ARG A 38 10.02 2.07 -14.24
N VAL A 39 9.78 2.98 -15.17
CA VAL A 39 9.61 2.63 -16.58
C VAL A 39 10.67 3.32 -17.42
N GLU A 40 11.31 2.55 -18.28
CA GLU A 40 12.31 3.04 -19.22
C GLU A 40 11.74 2.87 -20.63
N GLY A 41 11.79 3.93 -21.43
CA GLY A 41 11.38 3.86 -22.83
C GLY A 41 10.45 4.99 -23.24
N SER A 42 10.35 5.17 -24.55
CA SER A 42 9.39 6.05 -25.19
C SER A 42 7.96 5.52 -25.03
N PRO A 43 6.93 6.37 -25.23
CA PRO A 43 5.53 5.96 -25.10
C PRO A 43 5.13 4.80 -26.01
N SER A 44 5.75 4.70 -27.18
CA SER A 44 5.56 3.57 -28.10
C SER A 44 6.14 2.28 -27.53
N GLU A 45 7.35 2.34 -26.96
CA GLU A 45 8.00 1.17 -26.36
C GLU A 45 7.23 0.68 -25.13
N LEU A 46 6.78 1.59 -24.26
CA LEU A 46 5.97 1.23 -23.10
C LEU A 46 4.67 0.52 -23.50
N ARG A 47 4.00 1.00 -24.56
CA ARG A 47 2.80 0.33 -25.10
C ARG A 47 3.12 -1.01 -25.74
N ASP A 48 4.22 -1.12 -26.47
CA ASP A 48 4.67 -2.39 -27.08
C ASP A 48 5.05 -3.42 -26.00
N GLU A 49 5.56 -2.95 -24.86
CA GLU A 49 5.80 -3.73 -23.66
C GLU A 49 4.50 -4.09 -22.91
N GLY A 50 3.36 -3.52 -23.30
CA GLY A 50 2.07 -3.83 -22.70
C GLY A 50 1.75 -3.03 -21.44
N HIS A 51 2.44 -1.90 -21.21
CA HIS A 51 2.01 -0.91 -20.24
C HIS A 51 0.81 -0.13 -20.75
N GLU A 52 -0.13 0.14 -19.86
CA GLU A 52 -1.18 1.12 -20.12
C GLU A 52 -0.63 2.52 -19.88
N VAL A 53 -0.65 3.37 -20.91
CA VAL A 53 -0.17 4.76 -20.83
C VAL A 53 -1.38 5.70 -20.86
N ILE A 54 -1.62 6.42 -19.76
CA ILE A 54 -2.76 7.32 -19.57
C ILE A 54 -2.22 8.73 -19.28
N ALA A 55 -2.71 9.74 -20.00
CA ALA A 55 -2.39 11.12 -19.64
C ALA A 55 -3.05 11.51 -18.31
N TYR A 56 -2.34 12.25 -17.46
CA TYR A 56 -2.84 12.71 -16.17
C TYR A 56 -4.22 13.38 -16.26
N GLU A 57 -4.42 14.21 -17.30
CA GLU A 57 -5.68 14.91 -17.56
C GLU A 57 -6.85 13.97 -17.88
N ASN A 58 -6.56 12.75 -18.35
CA ASN A 58 -7.55 11.74 -18.68
C ASN A 58 -7.86 10.80 -17.50
N LEU A 59 -7.15 10.89 -16.39
CA LEU A 59 -7.51 10.18 -15.16
C LEU A 59 -8.82 10.77 -14.61
N SER A 60 -9.65 9.91 -14.02
CA SER A 60 -10.76 10.37 -13.19
C SER A 60 -10.30 11.34 -12.09
N GLU A 61 -11.20 12.19 -11.59
CA GLU A 61 -10.90 13.08 -10.45
C GLU A 61 -10.29 12.31 -9.27
N ARG A 62 -10.81 11.10 -9.01
CA ARG A 62 -10.28 10.20 -7.99
C ARG A 62 -8.90 9.66 -8.34
N GLY A 63 -8.66 9.30 -9.60
CA GLY A 63 -7.34 8.85 -10.05
C GLY A 63 -6.27 9.93 -9.91
N GLN A 64 -6.59 11.18 -10.26
CA GLN A 64 -5.71 12.33 -10.07
C GLN A 64 -5.40 12.57 -8.60
N GLU A 65 -6.42 12.54 -7.74
CA GLU A 65 -6.24 12.69 -6.28
C GLU A 65 -5.32 11.61 -5.72
N LEU A 66 -5.55 10.34 -6.08
CA LEU A 66 -4.74 9.22 -5.62
C LEU A 66 -3.29 9.33 -6.08
N TYR A 67 -3.07 9.72 -7.34
CA TYR A 67 -1.73 9.94 -7.87
C TYR A 67 -0.98 11.06 -7.13
N VAL A 68 -1.61 12.22 -6.99
CA VAL A 68 -1.03 13.38 -6.30
C VAL A 68 -0.74 13.07 -4.82
N GLU A 69 -1.66 12.39 -4.13
CA GLU A 69 -1.42 11.98 -2.74
C GLU A 69 -0.30 10.94 -2.64
N THR A 70 -0.13 10.06 -3.64
CA THR A 70 0.99 9.12 -3.68
C THR A 70 2.33 9.85 -3.74
N LEU A 71 2.48 10.82 -4.65
CA LEU A 71 3.70 11.64 -4.75
C LEU A 71 3.96 12.45 -3.47
N ARG A 72 2.91 12.96 -2.81
CA ARG A 72 3.06 13.71 -1.54
C ARG A 72 3.49 12.84 -0.37
N ASN A 73 3.28 11.54 -0.44
CA ASN A 73 3.59 10.58 0.62
C ASN A 73 4.83 9.74 0.26
N ASP A 74 5.85 10.38 -0.33
CA ASP A 74 7.14 9.76 -0.69
C ASP A 74 6.98 8.52 -1.59
N GLY A 75 6.00 8.60 -2.49
CA GLY A 75 5.72 7.60 -3.50
C GLY A 75 4.90 6.40 -3.06
N GLU A 76 4.29 6.43 -1.87
CA GLU A 76 3.40 5.36 -1.42
C GLU A 76 2.15 5.88 -0.70
N TYR A 77 0.96 5.55 -1.19
CA TYR A 77 -0.29 5.95 -0.57
C TYR A 77 -1.33 4.83 -0.50
N ARG A 78 -2.04 4.77 0.64
CA ARG A 78 -2.96 3.69 0.97
C ARG A 78 -4.36 4.20 1.24
N VAL A 79 -5.36 3.54 0.68
CA VAL A 79 -6.78 3.85 0.89
C VAL A 79 -7.60 2.60 1.23
N PRO A 80 -8.75 2.75 1.91
CA PRO A 80 -9.68 1.65 2.13
C PRO A 80 -10.13 0.98 0.83
N LYS A 81 -10.42 -0.32 0.91
CA LYS A 81 -11.02 -1.06 -0.20
C LYS A 81 -12.37 -0.44 -0.58
N GLY A 82 -12.49 0.01 -1.83
CA GLY A 82 -13.67 0.70 -2.37
C GLY A 82 -13.43 2.18 -2.69
N GLU A 83 -12.30 2.74 -2.27
CA GLU A 83 -11.91 4.13 -2.55
C GLU A 83 -10.81 4.23 -3.62
N GLY A 84 -10.64 3.18 -4.43
CA GLY A 84 -9.73 3.18 -5.58
C GLY A 84 -10.32 3.93 -6.77
N ALA A 85 -9.57 3.94 -7.87
CA ALA A 85 -9.99 4.53 -9.14
C ALA A 85 -10.13 3.47 -10.24
N PRO A 86 -11.03 3.66 -11.22
CA PRO A 86 -11.35 2.65 -12.23
C PRO A 86 -10.22 2.40 -13.24
N GLU A 87 -9.27 3.33 -13.36
CA GLU A 87 -8.09 3.19 -14.24
C GLU A 87 -7.01 2.29 -13.64
N PHE A 88 -7.17 1.84 -12.39
CA PHE A 88 -6.17 1.05 -11.68
C PHE A 88 -6.69 -0.35 -11.31
N ASP A 89 -5.91 -1.36 -11.69
CA ASP A 89 -6.19 -2.76 -11.36
C ASP A 89 -5.55 -3.17 -10.03
N TYR A 90 -6.37 -3.25 -8.98
CA TYR A 90 -5.91 -3.60 -7.64
C TYR A 90 -5.85 -5.11 -7.39
N LEU A 91 -4.93 -5.79 -8.08
CA LEU A 91 -4.72 -7.22 -7.89
C LEU A 91 -4.17 -7.54 -6.49
N THR A 92 -4.63 -8.64 -5.92
CA THR A 92 -3.97 -9.29 -4.77
C THR A 92 -2.70 -10.01 -5.22
N ASP A 93 -1.80 -10.30 -4.30
CA ASP A 93 -0.60 -11.10 -4.61
C ASP A 93 -0.91 -12.49 -5.17
N ALA A 94 -2.06 -13.07 -4.80
CA ALA A 94 -2.48 -14.36 -5.33
C ALA A 94 -2.86 -14.23 -6.81
N GLU A 95 -3.66 -13.24 -7.16
CA GLU A 95 -4.07 -12.94 -8.54
C GLU A 95 -2.87 -12.54 -9.39
N ARG A 96 -1.96 -11.71 -8.86
CA ARG A 96 -0.71 -11.33 -9.54
C ARG A 96 0.14 -12.56 -9.88
N ARG A 97 0.32 -13.47 -8.90
CA ARG A 97 1.06 -14.74 -9.11
C ARG A 97 0.37 -15.65 -10.11
N GLU A 98 -0.94 -15.63 -10.18
CA GLU A 98 -1.70 -16.40 -11.17
C GLU A 98 -1.56 -15.80 -12.58
N ALA A 99 -1.65 -14.49 -12.71
CA ALA A 99 -1.44 -13.78 -13.98
C ALA A 99 -0.05 -14.07 -14.57
N PHE A 100 1.02 -14.03 -13.74
CA PHE A 100 2.36 -14.43 -14.18
C PHE A 100 2.46 -15.89 -14.65
N ARG A 101 1.71 -16.83 -14.06
CA ARG A 101 1.72 -18.23 -14.51
C ARG A 101 0.97 -18.46 -15.82
N ASN A 102 0.03 -17.58 -16.13
CA ASN A 102 -0.79 -17.65 -17.33
C ASN A 102 -0.22 -16.78 -18.47
N ASP A 103 1.02 -16.32 -18.36
CA ASP A 103 1.68 -15.39 -19.28
C ASP A 103 0.86 -14.11 -19.55
N ASN A 104 0.05 -13.68 -18.58
CA ASN A 104 -0.75 -12.46 -18.65
C ASN A 104 0.01 -11.30 -18.01
N GLU A 105 1.18 -10.97 -18.56
CA GLU A 105 2.06 -9.94 -18.03
C GLU A 105 1.43 -8.54 -18.05
N SER A 106 0.58 -8.24 -19.03
CA SER A 106 -0.10 -6.95 -19.12
C SER A 106 -1.01 -6.67 -17.93
N ALA A 107 -1.64 -7.70 -17.35
CA ALA A 107 -2.50 -7.54 -16.18
C ALA A 107 -1.75 -7.23 -14.88
N VAL A 108 -0.43 -7.40 -14.84
CA VAL A 108 0.41 -7.17 -13.65
C VAL A 108 1.36 -5.99 -13.81
N ARG A 109 1.37 -5.35 -14.99
CA ARG A 109 2.20 -4.18 -15.29
C ARG A 109 1.62 -2.93 -14.64
N SER A 110 2.52 -2.03 -14.26
CA SER A 110 2.20 -0.73 -13.69
C SER A 110 1.57 0.17 -14.76
N VAL A 111 0.61 0.99 -14.35
CA VAL A 111 -0.01 2.00 -15.21
C VAL A 111 0.95 3.17 -15.32
N VAL A 112 1.25 3.61 -16.53
CA VAL A 112 2.13 4.75 -16.79
C VAL A 112 1.28 6.00 -16.97
N ILE A 113 1.56 7.00 -16.15
CA ILE A 113 0.89 8.29 -16.15
C ILE A 113 1.78 9.28 -16.89
N GLU A 114 1.29 9.81 -18.01
CA GLU A 114 1.94 10.92 -18.70
C GLU A 114 1.57 12.23 -18.01
N ARG A 115 2.55 12.88 -17.39
CA ARG A 115 2.42 14.19 -16.75
C ARG A 115 2.30 15.29 -17.82
N PRO A 116 1.54 16.36 -17.54
CA PRO A 116 1.39 17.48 -18.47
C PRO A 116 2.74 18.16 -18.73
N GLU A 117 2.87 18.86 -19.86
CA GLU A 117 4.10 19.61 -20.19
C GLU A 117 4.37 20.76 -19.20
N ASP A 118 3.31 21.30 -18.61
CA ASP A 118 3.36 22.19 -17.46
C ASP A 118 2.89 21.42 -16.22
N ASP A 119 3.85 20.78 -15.54
CA ASP A 119 3.63 19.99 -14.33
C ASP A 119 3.91 20.78 -13.05
N SER A 120 4.02 22.11 -13.14
CA SER A 120 4.41 22.98 -12.03
C SER A 120 3.42 22.95 -10.85
N ASP A 121 2.17 22.58 -11.09
CA ASP A 121 1.13 22.40 -10.08
C ASP A 121 1.14 20.99 -9.43
N LEU A 122 1.91 20.05 -9.98
CA LEU A 122 2.03 18.70 -9.45
C LEU A 122 3.23 18.60 -8.50
N PRO A 123 3.16 17.76 -7.45
CA PRO A 123 4.34 17.35 -6.74
C PRO A 123 5.37 16.76 -7.73
N PRO A 124 6.68 16.86 -7.44
CA PRO A 124 7.70 16.24 -8.27
C PRO A 124 7.43 14.73 -8.38
N ALA A 125 7.74 14.15 -9.54
CA ALA A 125 7.74 12.70 -9.69
C ALA A 125 8.76 12.08 -8.73
N ASP A 126 8.51 10.85 -8.28
CA ASP A 126 9.43 10.15 -7.38
C ASP A 126 10.69 9.71 -8.14
N GLU A 127 11.69 10.60 -8.19
CA GLU A 127 13.01 10.27 -8.69
C GLU A 127 13.74 9.41 -7.67
N PHE A 128 13.89 8.11 -7.95
CA PHE A 128 14.84 7.31 -7.20
C PHE A 128 16.25 7.80 -7.54
N SER A 129 16.89 8.50 -6.61
CA SER A 129 18.29 8.95 -6.67
C SER A 129 19.23 7.73 -6.66
N VAL A 130 19.36 7.06 -7.80
CA VAL A 130 20.51 6.18 -8.10
C VAL A 130 21.23 6.76 -9.31
N GLY A 131 21.96 7.82 -9.05
CA GLY A 131 22.86 8.55 -9.94
C GLY A 131 23.51 9.65 -9.11
N PRO A 132 24.75 10.07 -9.42
CA PRO A 132 25.48 11.04 -8.60
C PRO A 132 24.61 12.28 -8.41
N GLY A 133 24.65 12.84 -7.20
CA GLY A 133 23.76 13.93 -6.78
C GLY A 133 23.86 15.14 -7.69
N ASP A 134 23.00 16.13 -7.43
CA ASP A 134 22.81 17.38 -8.17
C ASP A 134 24.09 18.18 -8.53
N GLU A 135 25.26 17.74 -8.06
CA GLU A 135 26.60 18.25 -8.38
C GLU A 135 27.19 17.69 -9.70
N GLU A 136 26.60 16.67 -10.33
CA GLU A 136 27.04 16.09 -11.63
C GLU A 136 26.05 16.35 -12.79
N GLU A 137 25.19 17.37 -12.69
CA GLU A 137 24.30 17.80 -13.79
C GLU A 137 25.06 18.23 -15.06
N GLU A 138 26.34 18.63 -14.93
CA GLU A 138 27.13 19.18 -16.04
C GLU A 138 27.85 18.13 -16.91
N GLU A 139 27.89 16.84 -16.54
CA GLU A 139 28.64 15.79 -17.29
C GLU A 139 27.77 14.66 -17.88
N LEU A 140 26.44 14.75 -17.82
CA LEU A 140 25.57 13.76 -18.48
C LEU A 140 25.61 13.91 -20.00
N SER A 141 25.74 12.79 -20.71
CA SER A 141 25.64 12.79 -22.16
C SER A 141 24.26 13.29 -22.61
N GLY A 142 24.15 13.85 -23.82
CA GLY A 142 22.86 14.33 -24.35
C GLY A 142 21.76 13.26 -24.33
N ASP A 143 22.15 12.00 -24.52
CA ASP A 143 21.28 10.84 -24.47
C ASP A 143 20.75 10.56 -23.05
N GLU A 144 21.53 10.83 -21.99
CA GLU A 144 21.11 10.68 -20.59
C GLU A 144 20.18 11.80 -20.12
N GLN A 145 20.36 13.02 -20.64
CA GLN A 145 19.44 14.13 -20.39
C GLN A 145 18.07 13.86 -21.00
N GLU A 146 18.01 13.42 -22.26
CA GLU A 146 16.76 13.06 -22.94
C GLU A 146 16.04 11.89 -22.23
N ARG A 147 16.81 10.91 -21.74
CA ARG A 147 16.29 9.78 -20.97
C ARG A 147 15.71 10.21 -19.62
N ARG A 148 16.37 11.15 -18.91
CA ARG A 148 15.84 11.74 -17.67
C ARG A 148 14.58 12.58 -17.90
N GLU A 149 14.54 13.40 -18.95
CA GLU A 149 13.35 14.19 -19.29
C GLU A 149 12.15 13.28 -19.59
N THR A 150 12.39 12.15 -20.27
CA THR A 150 11.36 11.13 -20.50
C THR A 150 10.89 10.51 -19.19
N MET A 151 11.81 10.13 -18.28
CA MET A 151 11.46 9.59 -16.95
C MET A 151 10.68 10.59 -16.09
N ARG A 152 10.92 11.90 -16.24
CA ARG A 152 10.16 12.95 -15.53
C ARG A 152 8.74 13.12 -16.05
N ARG A 153 8.54 12.86 -17.34
CA ARG A 153 7.24 13.00 -18.02
C ARG A 153 6.35 11.76 -17.86
N TYR A 154 6.94 10.57 -17.75
CA TYR A 154 6.20 9.30 -17.65
C TYR A 154 6.49 8.63 -16.31
N ASP A 155 5.48 8.59 -15.46
CA ASP A 155 5.57 8.04 -14.11
C ASP A 155 4.81 6.72 -14.01
N ALA A 156 5.40 5.68 -13.44
CA ALA A 156 4.75 4.38 -13.34
C ALA A 156 4.13 4.21 -11.96
N MET A 157 2.80 4.11 -11.94
CA MET A 157 2.06 3.81 -10.73
C MET A 157 1.66 2.33 -10.70
N ARG A 158 2.26 1.62 -9.75
CA ARG A 158 1.88 0.25 -9.41
C ARG A 158 0.75 0.28 -8.38
N THR A 159 -0.27 -0.54 -8.60
CA THR A 159 -1.37 -0.69 -7.65
C THR A 159 -1.53 -2.13 -7.18
N THR A 160 -2.00 -2.30 -5.95
CA THR A 160 -2.15 -3.63 -5.33
C THR A 160 -3.17 -3.62 -4.21
N THR A 161 -3.78 -4.77 -3.95
CA THR A 161 -4.58 -5.01 -2.75
C THR A 161 -3.73 -5.74 -1.70
N GLU A 162 -3.56 -5.15 -0.53
CA GLU A 162 -2.75 -5.70 0.56
C GLU A 162 -3.52 -5.81 1.88
N GLN A 163 -3.00 -6.62 2.80
CA GLN A 163 -3.42 -6.54 4.19
C GLN A 163 -2.79 -5.31 4.85
N PRO A 164 -3.51 -4.61 5.73
CA PRO A 164 -2.95 -3.45 6.42
C PRO A 164 -1.75 -3.88 7.29
N PRO A 165 -0.72 -3.01 7.37
CA PRO A 165 0.53 -3.33 8.04
C PRO A 165 0.31 -3.51 9.56
N LEU A 166 1.24 -4.22 10.21
CA LEU A 166 1.10 -4.63 11.62
C LEU A 166 1.04 -3.46 12.62
N ASP A 167 1.61 -2.32 12.24
CA ASP A 167 1.60 -1.06 12.98
C ASP A 167 0.32 -0.24 12.76
N SER A 168 -0.57 -0.68 11.86
CA SER A 168 -1.85 -0.02 11.66
C SER A 168 -2.71 -0.06 12.93
N PRO A 169 -3.49 1.00 13.23
CA PRO A 169 -4.33 1.04 14.43
C PRO A 169 -5.25 -0.19 14.64
N PRO A 170 -5.89 -0.75 13.59
CA PRO A 170 -6.71 -1.96 13.73
C PRO A 170 -5.91 -3.21 14.15
N GLN A 171 -4.70 -3.38 13.60
CA GLN A 171 -3.81 -4.50 13.96
C GLN A 171 -3.27 -4.33 15.39
N LEU A 172 -2.90 -3.10 15.78
CA LEU A 172 -2.47 -2.79 17.14
C LEU A 172 -3.56 -3.06 18.18
N LEU A 173 -4.82 -2.70 17.88
CA LEU A 173 -5.95 -3.01 18.77
C LEU A 173 -6.16 -4.50 18.94
N ARG A 174 -6.08 -5.29 17.85
CA ARG A 174 -6.14 -6.75 17.92
C ARG A 174 -5.00 -7.34 18.75
N LEU A 175 -3.76 -6.87 18.54
CA LEU A 175 -2.60 -7.31 19.30
C LEU A 175 -2.74 -6.97 20.79
N GLY A 176 -3.15 -5.75 21.12
CA GLY A 176 -3.41 -5.32 22.49
C GLY A 176 -4.51 -6.14 23.17
N ALA A 177 -5.60 -6.43 22.46
CA ALA A 177 -6.68 -7.27 22.97
C ALA A 177 -6.21 -8.70 23.25
N ALA A 178 -5.41 -9.29 22.36
CA ALA A 178 -4.83 -10.62 22.53
C ALA A 178 -3.89 -10.68 23.75
N LEU A 179 -3.02 -9.67 23.93
CA LEU A 179 -2.14 -9.56 25.09
C LEU A 179 -2.93 -9.47 26.40
N LEU A 180 -3.95 -8.60 26.45
CA LEU A 180 -4.82 -8.46 27.62
C LEU A 180 -5.61 -9.74 27.90
N ALA A 181 -6.02 -10.47 26.86
CA ALA A 181 -6.69 -11.75 27.03
C ALA A 181 -5.77 -12.78 27.71
N VAL A 182 -4.51 -12.88 27.27
CA VAL A 182 -3.52 -13.79 27.86
C VAL A 182 -3.24 -13.44 29.32
N ILE A 183 -3.06 -12.15 29.64
CA ILE A 183 -2.85 -11.68 31.02
C ILE A 183 -4.08 -12.00 31.88
N SER A 184 -5.28 -11.69 31.39
CA SER A 184 -6.54 -11.93 32.11
C SER A 184 -6.78 -13.41 32.36
N LEU A 185 -6.46 -14.27 31.38
CA LEU A 185 -6.57 -15.72 31.51
C LEU A 185 -5.57 -16.27 32.55
N GLY A 186 -4.31 -15.80 32.51
CA GLY A 186 -3.28 -16.21 33.46
C GLY A 186 -3.61 -15.81 34.91
N VAL A 187 -3.95 -14.55 35.13
CA VAL A 187 -4.32 -14.04 36.46
C VAL A 187 -5.63 -14.67 36.95
N GLY A 188 -6.64 -14.76 36.07
CA GLY A 188 -7.93 -15.36 36.39
C GLY A 188 -7.82 -16.84 36.75
N GLY A 189 -7.06 -17.60 35.95
CA GLY A 189 -6.77 -19.01 36.21
C GLY A 189 -6.01 -19.22 37.52
N TYR A 190 -5.00 -18.40 37.80
CA TYR A 190 -4.27 -18.45 39.07
C TYR A 190 -5.18 -18.20 40.29
N LEU A 191 -6.06 -17.20 40.21
CA LEU A 191 -7.00 -16.89 41.31
C LEU A 191 -8.05 -17.98 41.53
N LEU A 192 -8.43 -18.71 40.48
CA LEU A 192 -9.34 -19.86 40.57
C LEU A 192 -8.63 -21.13 41.08
N SER A 193 -7.35 -21.31 40.73
CA SER A 193 -6.56 -22.48 41.13
C SER A 193 -5.98 -22.39 42.55
N SER A 194 -5.94 -21.20 43.14
CA SER A 194 -5.36 -20.95 44.48
C SER A 194 -6.42 -20.93 45.60
N ASN A 195 -7.66 -21.35 45.30
CA ASN A 195 -8.73 -21.62 46.27
C ASN A 195 -8.92 -23.12 46.49
#